data_AF-A0A5S3PUC9-F1
#
_entry.id   AF-A0A5S3PUC9-F1
#
_cell.length_a   1.000
_cell.length_b   1.000
_cell.length_c   1.000
_cell.angle_alpha   90.00
_cell.angle_beta   90.00
_cell.angle_gamma   90.00
#
_symmetry.space_group_name_H-M   'P 1'
#
loop_
_entity.id
_entity.type
_entity.pdbx_description
1 polymer ?
#
loop_
_entity_poly.entity_id
_entity_poly.type
_entity_poly.pdbx_seq_one_letter_code
_entity_poly.pdbx_strand_id
1 'polypeptide(L)'
;MKNLLLLFFFLFIAQLFAQHNSITTEDFNSDGIEDILMCSYEIGSNFGGADCELTDGKTKKKFTLTNYGCFCAIKKRVSVLPELRKKENEYFFYNLKKEVLPKFRPTPDQSLFWIINSSLNTQKQEENQYFNLTFNPKTVWRQEEPELPSTYYIEMGARTLSKIIRQEKITYAKSESSDQKDFLIYYGDTHFSSEGGKTKAFIPVEKNESYEILKTDHGVIAKKGNKYKWVFVTDMDINASPQKLRWASIEEVVLHDNHVIIKQALAPDPKYNIYVIEIETGLGGRLKIDFDFLLERGIEIPDLKPEERFSITDDMIVIGKKRNKMKFPLTEIKQELEILIKGN
;
A
#
# COMPACT_ATOMS: atom_id res chain seq x y z
N MET A 1 -1.46 -44.38 -13.87
CA MET A 1 -2.12 -43.44 -14.80
C MET A 1 -3.56 -43.07 -14.41
N LYS A 2 -4.45 -44.02 -14.06
CA LYS A 2 -5.84 -43.70 -13.64
C LYS A 2 -5.94 -42.70 -12.48
N ASN A 3 -5.07 -42.78 -11.48
CA ASN A 3 -5.06 -41.84 -10.34
C ASN A 3 -4.53 -40.44 -10.69
N LEU A 4 -3.72 -40.31 -11.75
CA LEU A 4 -3.22 -39.02 -12.23
C LEU A 4 -4.31 -38.22 -12.96
N LEU A 5 -5.16 -38.94 -13.71
CA LEU A 5 -6.31 -38.38 -14.44
C LEU A 5 -7.39 -37.85 -13.48
N LEU A 6 -7.62 -38.56 -12.37
CA LEU A 6 -8.53 -38.12 -11.30
C LEU A 6 -8.02 -36.85 -10.59
N LEU A 7 -6.71 -36.75 -10.36
CA LEU A 7 -6.07 -35.57 -9.78
C LEU A 7 -6.17 -34.35 -10.70
N PHE A 8 -5.95 -34.52 -12.00
CA PHE A 8 -6.13 -33.47 -13.01
C PHE A 8 -7.59 -33.01 -13.10
N PHE A 9 -8.56 -33.92 -13.00
CA PHE A 9 -9.98 -33.59 -13.00
C PHE A 9 -10.39 -32.80 -11.76
N PHE A 10 -9.88 -33.17 -10.58
CA PHE A 10 -10.10 -32.41 -9.34
C PHE A 10 -9.45 -31.02 -9.35
N LEU A 11 -8.24 -30.89 -9.90
CA LEU A 11 -7.57 -29.60 -10.07
C LEU A 11 -8.34 -28.68 -11.04
N PHE A 12 -8.93 -29.23 -12.10
CA PHE A 12 -9.74 -28.45 -13.05
C PHE A 12 -11.06 -27.98 -12.45
N ILE A 13 -11.74 -28.84 -11.68
CA ILE A 13 -13.01 -28.48 -11.01
C ILE A 13 -12.77 -27.41 -9.92
N ALA A 14 -11.68 -27.50 -9.16
CA ALA A 14 -11.35 -26.53 -8.12
C ALA A 14 -11.09 -25.11 -8.65
N GLN A 15 -10.60 -24.96 -9.89
CA GLN A 15 -10.39 -23.64 -10.50
C GLN A 15 -11.70 -22.93 -10.88
N LEU A 16 -12.78 -23.66 -11.14
CA LEU A 16 -14.08 -23.07 -11.51
C LEU A 16 -14.83 -22.45 -10.31
N PHE A 17 -14.44 -22.76 -9.07
CA PHE A 17 -15.07 -22.23 -7.86
C PHE A 17 -14.42 -20.95 -7.31
N ALA A 18 -13.32 -20.46 -7.90
CA ALA A 18 -12.62 -19.26 -7.45
C ALA A 18 -13.11 -17.96 -8.11
N GLN A 19 -14.04 -18.06 -9.05
CA GLN A 19 -14.70 -16.94 -9.73
C GLN A 19 -16.19 -16.97 -9.42
N HIS A 20 -16.70 -15.89 -8.84
CA HIS A 20 -18.14 -15.73 -8.63
C HIS A 20 -18.68 -14.78 -9.67
N ASN A 21 -19.57 -15.27 -10.54
CA ASN A 21 -20.27 -14.44 -11.52
C ASN A 21 -21.71 -14.25 -11.09
N SER A 22 -22.19 -13.01 -11.10
CA SER A 22 -23.58 -12.67 -10.86
C SER A 22 -24.16 -11.99 -12.10
N ILE A 23 -25.39 -12.35 -12.46
CA ILE A 23 -26.17 -11.69 -13.50
C ILE A 23 -27.50 -11.28 -12.87
N THR A 24 -27.80 -9.99 -12.93
CA THR A 24 -29.07 -9.42 -12.46
C THR A 24 -29.76 -8.73 -13.62
N THR A 25 -31.07 -8.95 -13.75
CA THR A 25 -31.93 -8.30 -14.74
C THR A 25 -32.95 -7.47 -14.00
N GLU A 26 -32.93 -6.16 -14.22
CA GLU A 26 -33.80 -5.17 -13.55
C GLU A 26 -33.91 -3.93 -14.43
N ASP A 27 -34.99 -3.17 -14.31
CA ASP A 27 -35.11 -1.83 -14.91
C ASP A 27 -34.45 -0.80 -13.97
N PHE A 28 -33.12 -0.63 -14.09
CA PHE A 28 -32.35 0.15 -13.13
C PHE A 28 -32.61 1.65 -13.22
N ASN A 29 -33.04 2.15 -14.39
CA ASN A 29 -33.33 3.57 -14.62
C ASN A 29 -34.85 3.89 -14.65
N SER A 30 -35.71 2.88 -14.40
CA SER A 30 -37.17 3.00 -14.36
C SER A 30 -37.78 3.50 -15.68
N ASP A 31 -37.23 3.08 -16.82
CA ASP A 31 -37.72 3.48 -18.15
C ASP A 31 -38.70 2.49 -18.81
N GLY A 32 -39.01 1.39 -18.10
CA GLY A 32 -39.92 0.33 -18.51
C GLY A 32 -39.26 -0.79 -19.32
N ILE A 33 -37.93 -0.76 -19.50
CA ILE A 33 -37.19 -1.78 -20.23
C ILE A 33 -36.14 -2.40 -19.30
N GLU A 34 -36.08 -3.73 -19.25
CA GLU A 34 -35.11 -4.45 -18.45
C GLU A 34 -33.67 -4.25 -18.94
N ASP A 35 -32.78 -3.89 -18.02
CA ASP A 35 -31.33 -3.82 -18.18
C ASP A 35 -30.66 -5.10 -17.67
N ILE A 36 -29.37 -5.27 -17.99
CA ILE A 36 -28.58 -6.41 -17.52
C ILE A 36 -27.33 -5.91 -16.80
N LEU A 37 -27.14 -6.32 -15.55
CA LEU A 37 -25.91 -6.13 -14.79
C LEU A 37 -25.18 -7.46 -14.63
N MET A 38 -23.98 -7.54 -15.20
CA MET A 38 -23.08 -8.69 -15.08
C MET A 38 -21.88 -8.28 -14.24
N CYS A 39 -21.57 -9.02 -13.19
CA CYS A 39 -20.36 -8.82 -12.40
C CYS A 39 -19.58 -10.13 -12.29
N SER A 40 -18.26 -10.04 -12.45
CA SER A 40 -17.32 -11.08 -12.09
C SER A 40 -16.52 -10.66 -10.87
N TYR A 41 -16.42 -11.56 -9.91
CA TYR A 41 -15.65 -11.39 -8.69
C TYR A 41 -14.54 -12.44 -8.69
N GLU A 42 -13.31 -11.98 -8.86
CA GLU A 42 -12.14 -12.85 -8.87
C GLU A 42 -11.40 -12.78 -7.54
N ILE A 43 -11.10 -13.96 -6.99
CA ILE A 43 -10.25 -14.10 -5.81
C ILE A 43 -9.01 -14.92 -6.23
N GLY A 44 -7.99 -14.22 -6.71
CA GLY A 44 -6.72 -14.83 -7.08
C GLY A 44 -5.68 -14.82 -5.94
N SER A 45 -4.51 -15.39 -6.20
CA SER A 45 -3.40 -15.34 -5.24
C SER A 45 -2.57 -14.05 -5.34
N ASN A 46 -2.75 -13.28 -6.41
CA ASN A 46 -1.98 -12.07 -6.78
C ASN A 46 -2.88 -10.91 -7.22
N PHE A 47 -3.98 -11.21 -7.92
CA PHE A 47 -4.91 -10.23 -8.46
C PHE A 47 -6.34 -10.63 -8.09
N GLY A 48 -7.22 -9.65 -8.01
CA GLY A 48 -8.64 -9.88 -7.85
C GLY A 48 -9.40 -8.57 -7.67
N GLY A 49 -10.69 -8.72 -7.41
CA GLY A 49 -11.65 -7.62 -7.35
C GLY A 49 -12.91 -7.91 -8.14
N ALA A 50 -13.75 -6.89 -8.24
CA ALA A 50 -14.97 -6.85 -9.01
C ALA A 50 -14.72 -6.19 -10.37
N ASP A 51 -15.25 -6.81 -11.42
CA ASP A 51 -15.40 -6.22 -12.75
C ASP A 51 -16.86 -6.34 -13.17
N CYS A 52 -17.53 -5.20 -13.32
CA CYS A 52 -18.96 -5.13 -13.58
C CYS A 52 -19.25 -4.41 -14.89
N GLU A 53 -20.16 -4.97 -15.68
CA GLU A 53 -20.72 -4.40 -16.90
C GLU A 53 -22.24 -4.27 -16.76
N LEU A 54 -22.76 -3.07 -16.97
CA LEU A 54 -24.20 -2.79 -17.07
C LEU A 54 -24.55 -2.49 -18.53
N THR A 55 -25.51 -3.24 -19.08
CA THR A 55 -26.05 -3.03 -20.42
C THR A 55 -27.46 -2.45 -20.33
N ASP A 56 -27.63 -1.26 -20.89
CA ASP A 56 -28.93 -0.58 -21.04
C ASP A 56 -29.83 -1.38 -21.98
N GLY A 57 -31.01 -1.78 -21.49
CA GLY A 57 -31.97 -2.58 -22.22
C GLY A 57 -32.53 -1.90 -23.47
N LYS A 58 -32.70 -0.57 -23.42
CA LYS A 58 -33.28 0.25 -24.46
C LYS A 58 -32.26 0.66 -25.51
N THR A 59 -31.11 1.17 -25.09
CA THR A 59 -30.09 1.72 -26.00
C THR A 59 -29.01 0.70 -26.39
N LYS A 60 -28.92 -0.41 -25.66
CA LYS A 60 -27.85 -1.44 -25.78
C LYS A 60 -26.45 -0.90 -25.50
N LYS A 61 -26.34 0.30 -24.92
CA LYS A 61 -25.06 0.85 -24.45
C LYS A 61 -24.55 0.08 -23.25
N LYS A 62 -23.23 -0.02 -23.14
CA LYS A 62 -22.54 -0.73 -22.07
C LYS A 62 -21.75 0.24 -21.22
N PHE A 63 -21.82 0.05 -19.91
CA PHE A 63 -21.11 0.83 -18.91
C PHE A 63 -20.31 -0.12 -18.03
N THR A 64 -19.04 0.17 -17.82
CA THR A 64 -18.17 -0.69 -17.01
C THR A 64 -17.56 0.09 -15.85
N LEU A 65 -17.35 -0.63 -14.75
CA LEU A 65 -16.59 -0.15 -13.60
C LEU A 65 -15.86 -1.34 -13.00
N THR A 66 -14.59 -1.16 -12.66
CA THR A 66 -13.75 -2.26 -12.14
C THR A 66 -12.81 -1.78 -11.05
N ASN A 67 -12.69 -2.60 -10.01
CA ASN A 67 -11.61 -2.49 -9.02
C ASN A 67 -10.60 -3.64 -9.16
N TYR A 68 -10.68 -4.44 -10.23
CA TYR A 68 -9.81 -5.58 -10.47
C TYR A 68 -8.34 -5.19 -10.58
N GLY A 69 -7.48 -5.74 -9.72
CA GLY A 69 -6.03 -5.57 -9.84
C GLY A 69 -5.23 -6.22 -8.73
N CYS A 70 -3.99 -5.78 -8.56
CA CYS A 70 -3.02 -6.47 -7.72
C CYS A 70 -3.32 -6.35 -6.22
N PHE A 71 -3.29 -7.47 -5.48
CA PHE A 71 -3.30 -7.52 -4.01
C PHE A 71 -1.97 -7.07 -3.38
N CYS A 72 -1.01 -6.66 -4.20
CA CYS A 72 0.25 -6.08 -3.78
C CYS A 72 0.16 -4.60 -3.41
N ALA A 73 -0.96 -3.93 -3.74
CA ALA A 73 -1.14 -2.50 -3.51
C ALA A 73 -2.18 -2.25 -2.40
N ILE A 74 -1.80 -1.42 -1.42
CA ILE A 74 -2.68 -1.06 -0.29
C ILE A 74 -3.71 0.00 -0.69
N LYS A 75 -3.52 0.61 -1.86
CA LYS A 75 -4.43 1.58 -2.47
C LYS A 75 -4.64 1.28 -3.94
N LYS A 76 -5.76 1.77 -4.48
CA LYS A 76 -6.10 1.60 -5.90
C LYS A 76 -6.96 2.75 -6.42
N ARG A 77 -6.74 3.14 -7.68
CA ARG A 77 -7.61 4.05 -8.41
C ARG A 77 -8.69 3.26 -9.15
N VAL A 78 -9.92 3.70 -9.04
CA VAL A 78 -11.01 3.31 -9.95
C VAL A 78 -11.38 4.53 -10.78
N SER A 79 -11.11 4.44 -12.09
CA SER A 79 -11.40 5.51 -13.04
C SER A 79 -12.84 5.43 -13.53
N VAL A 80 -13.53 6.57 -13.60
CA VAL A 80 -14.91 6.63 -14.09
C VAL A 80 -14.93 7.22 -15.50
N LEU A 81 -15.47 6.46 -16.45
CA LEU A 81 -15.58 6.86 -17.85
C LEU A 81 -16.49 8.09 -18.01
N PRO A 82 -16.20 9.03 -18.93
CA PRO A 82 -17.01 10.24 -19.12
C PRO A 82 -18.50 9.99 -19.36
N GLU A 83 -18.83 8.94 -20.12
CA GLU A 83 -20.22 8.55 -20.40
C GLU A 83 -21.00 8.19 -19.13
N LEU A 84 -20.36 7.51 -18.18
CA LEU A 84 -20.98 7.11 -16.91
C LEU A 84 -21.22 8.30 -15.97
N ARG A 85 -20.59 9.45 -16.24
CA ARG A 85 -20.75 10.68 -15.45
C ARG A 85 -21.92 11.54 -15.91
N LYS A 86 -22.53 11.22 -17.05
CA LYS A 86 -23.68 11.98 -17.56
C LYS A 86 -24.87 11.80 -16.63
N LYS A 87 -25.65 12.87 -16.44
CA LYS A 87 -26.83 12.86 -15.57
C LYS A 87 -27.84 11.78 -15.97
N GLU A 88 -28.03 11.56 -17.28
CA GLU A 88 -28.91 10.49 -17.78
C GLU A 88 -28.51 9.07 -17.35
N ASN A 89 -27.25 8.85 -16.95
CA ASN A 89 -26.71 7.55 -16.55
C ASN A 89 -26.50 7.44 -15.03
N GLU A 90 -27.06 8.36 -14.23
CA GLU A 90 -26.80 8.39 -12.78
C GLU A 90 -27.23 7.11 -12.05
N TYR A 91 -28.35 6.50 -12.47
CA TYR A 91 -28.84 5.24 -11.92
C TYR A 91 -27.94 4.05 -12.29
N PHE A 92 -27.44 3.99 -13.52
CA PHE A 92 -26.48 2.97 -13.93
C PHE A 92 -25.17 3.09 -13.15
N PHE A 93 -24.69 4.33 -12.98
CA PHE A 93 -23.49 4.58 -12.19
C PHE A 93 -23.67 4.19 -10.72
N TYR A 94 -24.82 4.52 -10.13
CA TYR A 94 -25.15 4.14 -8.75
C TYR A 94 -25.07 2.63 -8.54
N ASN A 95 -25.69 1.85 -9.44
CA ASN A 95 -25.68 0.39 -9.35
C ASN A 95 -24.27 -0.20 -9.53
N LEU A 96 -23.49 0.31 -10.49
CA LEU A 96 -22.09 -0.10 -10.65
C LEU A 96 -21.23 0.21 -9.41
N LYS A 97 -21.42 1.39 -8.79
CA LYS A 97 -20.70 1.75 -7.56
C LYS A 97 -21.01 0.78 -6.41
N LYS A 98 -22.26 0.35 -6.27
CA LYS A 98 -22.71 -0.54 -5.20
C LYS A 98 -22.01 -1.89 -5.25
N GLU A 99 -21.78 -2.42 -6.45
CA GLU A 99 -21.09 -3.71 -6.64
C GLU A 99 -19.56 -3.59 -6.55
N VAL A 100 -18.99 -2.50 -7.08
CA VAL A 100 -17.53 -2.39 -7.28
C VAL A 100 -16.82 -1.68 -6.13
N LEU A 101 -17.44 -0.71 -5.48
CA LEU A 101 -16.77 0.11 -4.47
C LEU A 101 -17.09 -0.38 -3.05
N PRO A 102 -16.12 -0.35 -2.12
CA PRO A 102 -16.39 -0.64 -0.71
C PRO A 102 -17.21 0.49 -0.07
N LYS A 103 -17.32 0.51 1.26
CA LYS A 103 -17.98 1.60 1.97
C LYS A 103 -17.32 2.96 1.66
N PHE A 104 -18.13 3.99 1.46
CA PHE A 104 -17.64 5.37 1.31
C PHE A 104 -17.16 5.94 2.65
N ARG A 105 -16.06 6.70 2.63
CA ARG A 105 -15.72 7.65 3.69
C ARG A 105 -15.46 9.03 3.08
N PRO A 106 -15.90 10.12 3.72
CA PRO A 106 -15.67 11.48 3.21
C PRO A 106 -14.24 11.98 3.45
N THR A 107 -13.56 11.46 4.47
CA THR A 107 -12.22 11.89 4.88
C THR A 107 -11.30 10.69 5.08
N PRO A 108 -10.03 10.76 4.63
CA PRO A 108 -9.05 9.72 4.90
C PRO A 108 -8.74 9.66 6.40
N ASP A 109 -8.52 8.43 6.89
CA ASP A 109 -7.88 8.21 8.19
C ASP A 109 -6.38 8.61 8.13
N GLN A 110 -5.67 8.47 9.25
CA GLN A 110 -4.26 8.89 9.32
C GLN A 110 -3.31 8.03 8.50
N SER A 111 -3.58 6.74 8.33
CA SER A 111 -2.75 5.87 7.50
C SER A 111 -2.95 6.18 6.01
N LEU A 112 -4.18 6.36 5.53
CA LEU A 112 -4.41 6.78 4.14
C LEU A 112 -3.90 8.20 3.89
N PHE A 113 -4.04 9.11 4.85
CA PHE A 113 -3.46 10.45 4.76
C PHE A 113 -1.94 10.41 4.63
N TRP A 114 -1.26 9.54 5.41
CA TRP A 114 0.18 9.30 5.28
C TRP A 114 0.52 8.84 3.85
N ILE A 115 -0.22 7.86 3.30
CA ILE A 115 0.01 7.34 1.95
C ILE A 115 -0.15 8.43 0.90
N ILE A 116 -1.26 9.19 0.96
CA ILE A 116 -1.54 10.27 0.00
C ILE A 116 -0.42 11.32 0.01
N ASN A 117 -0.04 11.79 1.19
CA ASN A 117 0.97 12.83 1.28
C ASN A 117 2.37 12.33 0.93
N SER A 118 2.75 11.13 1.37
CA SER A 118 4.03 10.53 0.95
C SER A 118 4.08 10.39 -0.57
N SER A 119 3.03 9.86 -1.22
CA SER A 119 2.98 9.79 -2.69
C SER A 119 3.19 11.14 -3.38
N LEU A 120 2.73 12.25 -2.77
CA LEU A 120 2.87 13.60 -3.33
C LEU A 120 4.20 14.29 -2.97
N ASN A 121 4.88 13.84 -1.93
CA ASN A 121 6.07 14.50 -1.36
C ASN A 121 7.29 13.55 -1.28
N THR A 122 7.27 12.45 -2.04
CA THR A 122 8.42 11.56 -2.21
C THR A 122 9.35 12.09 -3.28
N GLN A 123 10.65 12.07 -3.00
CA GLN A 123 11.71 12.47 -3.94
C GLN A 123 12.75 11.36 -4.04
N LYS A 124 13.22 11.10 -5.26
CA LYS A 124 14.42 10.27 -5.46
C LYS A 124 15.66 11.11 -5.17
N GLN A 125 16.65 10.50 -4.55
CA GLN A 125 17.90 11.14 -4.20
C GLN A 125 19.04 10.46 -4.94
N GLU A 126 19.41 10.98 -6.11
CA GLU A 126 20.42 10.33 -6.96
C GLU A 126 21.85 10.59 -6.45
N GLU A 127 22.10 11.82 -5.99
CA GLU A 127 23.43 12.30 -5.57
C GLU A 127 23.65 12.23 -4.05
N ASN A 128 22.61 11.92 -3.26
CA ASN A 128 22.74 11.86 -1.81
C ASN A 128 23.57 10.64 -1.37
N GLN A 129 24.45 10.86 -0.39
CA GLN A 129 25.37 9.84 0.10
C GLN A 129 24.63 8.69 0.82
N TYR A 130 23.62 9.03 1.62
CA TYR A 130 22.97 8.08 2.53
C TYR A 130 21.63 7.58 2.02
N PHE A 131 20.86 8.43 1.35
CA PHE A 131 19.50 8.13 0.95
C PHE A 131 19.37 7.99 -0.55
N ASN A 132 18.54 7.07 -1.03
CA ASN A 132 18.14 7.02 -2.45
C ASN A 132 16.69 7.48 -2.67
N LEU A 133 15.96 7.72 -1.58
CA LEU A 133 14.56 8.13 -1.56
C LEU A 133 14.27 8.85 -0.24
N THR A 134 13.54 9.96 -0.29
CA THR A 134 13.05 10.68 0.88
C THR A 134 11.55 10.91 0.75
N PHE A 135 10.85 11.03 1.86
CA PHE A 135 9.41 11.34 1.89
C PHE A 135 9.06 12.21 3.09
N ASN A 136 8.12 13.13 2.88
CA ASN A 136 7.55 13.96 3.95
C ASN A 136 6.01 13.87 3.94
N PRO A 137 5.40 12.99 4.76
CA PRO A 137 3.97 12.79 4.78
C PRO A 137 3.24 13.93 5.51
N LYS A 138 3.97 14.87 6.15
CA LYS A 138 3.41 15.97 6.95
C LYS A 138 2.37 15.48 7.97
N THR A 139 2.63 14.34 8.61
CA THR A 139 1.71 13.80 9.62
C THR A 139 1.72 14.65 10.88
N VAL A 140 0.59 14.65 11.58
CA VAL A 140 0.40 15.43 12.80
C VAL A 140 0.09 14.50 13.97
N TRP A 141 0.47 14.91 15.17
CA TRP A 141 0.06 14.24 16.40
C TRP A 141 -1.45 14.40 16.60
N ARG A 142 -2.18 13.30 16.71
CA ARG A 142 -3.60 13.30 17.05
C ARG A 142 -3.82 12.82 18.46
N GLN A 143 -4.79 13.44 19.13
CA GLN A 143 -5.33 12.91 20.38
C GLN A 143 -6.10 11.63 20.08
N GLU A 144 -6.20 10.76 21.08
CA GLU A 144 -6.94 9.48 21.03
C GLU A 144 -6.22 8.38 20.26
N GLU A 145 -6.52 7.14 20.64
CA GLU A 145 -5.95 5.95 20.03
C GLU A 145 -6.40 5.85 18.57
N PRO A 146 -5.51 5.54 17.61
CA PRO A 146 -5.88 5.43 16.21
C PRO A 146 -6.89 4.30 16.01
N GLU A 147 -7.91 4.55 15.18
CA GLU A 147 -8.77 3.48 14.69
C GLU A 147 -7.94 2.46 13.91
N LEU A 148 -8.32 1.18 14.01
CA LEU A 148 -7.76 0.15 13.14
C LEU A 148 -8.11 0.47 11.68
N PRO A 149 -7.12 0.53 10.77
CA PRO A 149 -7.39 0.74 9.36
C PRO A 149 -8.35 -0.31 8.80
N SER A 150 -9.25 0.12 7.91
CA SER A 150 -10.27 -0.72 7.28
C SER A 150 -10.42 -0.38 5.80
N THR A 151 -11.03 -1.27 5.03
CA THR A 151 -11.25 -1.04 3.60
C THR A 151 -12.39 -0.05 3.34
N TYR A 152 -12.13 0.99 2.57
CA TYR A 152 -13.12 1.98 2.14
C TYR A 152 -12.66 2.70 0.86
N TYR A 153 -13.48 3.57 0.32
CA TYR A 153 -13.07 4.50 -0.74
C TYR A 153 -13.35 5.95 -0.38
N ILE A 154 -12.54 6.84 -0.96
CA ILE A 154 -12.78 8.29 -0.98
C ILE A 154 -12.91 8.76 -2.43
N GLU A 155 -13.54 9.92 -2.62
CA GLU A 155 -13.57 10.61 -3.90
C GLU A 155 -12.43 11.65 -3.97
N MET A 156 -11.71 11.68 -5.09
CA MET A 156 -10.61 12.63 -5.28
C MET A 156 -10.50 13.05 -6.74
N GLY A 157 -9.97 14.25 -6.99
CA GLY A 157 -9.75 14.72 -8.37
C GLY A 157 -8.83 13.77 -9.14
N ALA A 158 -9.22 13.43 -10.37
CA ALA A 158 -8.53 12.49 -11.24
C ALA A 158 -7.05 12.86 -11.43
N ARG A 159 -6.77 14.16 -11.63
CA ARG A 159 -5.40 14.69 -11.75
C ARG A 159 -4.55 14.47 -10.49
N THR A 160 -5.15 14.57 -9.30
CA THR A 160 -4.45 14.31 -8.04
C THR A 160 -4.19 12.82 -7.88
N LEU A 161 -5.18 11.97 -8.21
CA LEU A 161 -5.04 10.52 -8.24
C LEU A 161 -3.94 10.03 -9.19
N SER A 162 -3.82 10.64 -10.39
CA SER A 162 -2.75 10.37 -11.37
C SER A 162 -1.34 10.63 -10.82
N LYS A 163 -1.19 11.48 -9.79
CA LYS A 163 0.10 11.71 -9.11
C LYS A 163 0.35 10.72 -7.98
N ILE A 164 -0.71 10.19 -7.37
CA ILE A 164 -0.62 9.33 -6.19
C ILE A 164 -0.39 7.86 -6.56
N ILE A 165 -0.97 7.44 -7.68
CA ILE A 165 -0.92 6.06 -8.16
C ILE A 165 -0.20 6.05 -9.50
N ARG A 166 0.90 5.31 -9.57
CA ARG A 166 1.71 5.20 -10.79
C ARG A 166 0.99 4.27 -11.76
N GLN A 167 0.22 4.83 -12.69
CA GLN A 167 -0.46 4.02 -13.70
C GLN A 167 0.54 3.36 -14.64
N GLU A 168 0.48 2.03 -14.74
CA GLU A 168 0.95 1.33 -15.92
C GLU A 168 0.03 1.71 -17.09
N LYS A 169 0.49 2.66 -17.93
CA LYS A 169 -0.09 3.05 -19.23
C LYS A 169 -1.61 2.84 -19.34
N ILE A 170 -2.41 3.59 -18.58
CA ILE A 170 -3.82 3.73 -18.89
C ILE A 170 -3.94 4.81 -19.97
N THR A 171 -4.26 4.39 -21.19
CA THR A 171 -4.35 5.20 -22.42
C THR A 171 -5.40 6.33 -22.37
N TYR A 172 -6.16 6.44 -21.27
CA TYR A 172 -7.21 7.43 -21.04
C TYR A 172 -6.70 8.79 -20.52
N ALA A 173 -5.39 8.92 -20.26
CA ALA A 173 -4.78 10.11 -19.65
C ALA A 173 -4.83 11.41 -20.51
N LYS A 174 -5.46 11.41 -21.70
CA LYS A 174 -5.45 12.58 -22.60
C LYS A 174 -6.62 13.56 -22.42
N SER A 175 -7.62 13.29 -21.59
CA SER A 175 -8.73 14.24 -21.37
C SER A 175 -9.23 14.35 -19.92
N GLU A 176 -8.32 14.30 -18.94
CA GLU A 176 -8.69 14.57 -17.54
C GLU A 176 -8.85 16.08 -17.33
N SER A 177 -10.08 16.59 -17.36
CA SER A 177 -10.34 17.96 -16.87
C SER A 177 -10.17 18.02 -15.35
N SER A 178 -9.82 19.20 -14.82
CA SER A 178 -9.54 19.39 -13.37
C SER A 178 -10.70 19.00 -12.46
N ASP A 179 -11.92 18.99 -12.99
CA ASP A 179 -13.15 18.84 -12.21
C ASP A 179 -13.63 17.38 -12.16
N GLN A 180 -12.99 16.48 -12.91
CA GLN A 180 -13.32 15.06 -12.88
C GLN A 180 -12.84 14.41 -11.57
N LYS A 181 -13.75 13.72 -10.88
CA LYS A 181 -13.45 12.93 -9.68
C LYS A 181 -13.38 11.44 -9.99
N ASP A 182 -12.37 10.78 -9.50
CA ASP A 182 -12.26 9.32 -9.48
C ASP A 182 -12.29 8.82 -8.04
N PHE A 183 -12.25 7.50 -7.87
CA PHE A 183 -12.24 6.88 -6.55
C PHE A 183 -10.85 6.38 -6.20
N LEU A 184 -10.42 6.67 -4.97
CA LEU A 184 -9.29 6.01 -4.34
C LEU A 184 -9.84 4.98 -3.36
N ILE A 185 -9.67 3.70 -3.68
CA ILE A 185 -9.90 2.61 -2.74
C ILE A 185 -8.66 2.47 -1.87
N TYR A 186 -8.87 2.37 -0.57
CA TYR A 186 -7.85 2.02 0.41
C TYR A 186 -8.20 0.67 1.03
N TYR A 187 -7.29 -0.28 0.95
CA TYR A 187 -7.41 -1.61 1.51
C TYR A 187 -6.80 -1.66 2.91
N GLY A 188 -7.28 -0.83 3.84
CA GLY A 188 -6.70 -0.69 5.17
C GLY A 188 -6.63 -1.99 5.97
N ASP A 189 -7.51 -2.95 5.68
CA ASP A 189 -7.46 -4.27 6.32
C ASP A 189 -6.14 -5.02 6.09
N THR A 190 -5.41 -4.73 5.01
CA THR A 190 -4.12 -5.36 4.72
C THR A 190 -3.04 -4.93 5.70
N HIS A 191 -3.25 -3.93 6.56
CA HIS A 191 -2.30 -3.63 7.65
C HIS A 191 -2.09 -4.82 8.59
N PHE A 192 -3.06 -5.73 8.67
CA PHE A 192 -3.04 -6.89 9.54
C PHE A 192 -3.08 -8.15 8.68
N SER A 193 -2.07 -9.00 8.79
CA SER A 193 -2.02 -10.26 8.06
C SER A 193 -3.26 -11.09 8.38
N SER A 194 -3.81 -11.68 7.33
CA SER A 194 -4.89 -12.67 7.44
C SER A 194 -4.38 -14.05 7.88
N GLU A 195 -3.05 -14.26 7.93
CA GLU A 195 -2.47 -15.55 8.31
C GLU A 195 -2.52 -15.76 9.84
N GLY A 196 -3.23 -16.81 10.25
CA GLY A 196 -3.21 -17.32 11.63
C GLY A 196 -4.30 -16.81 12.56
N GLY A 197 -5.35 -16.14 12.05
CA GLY A 197 -6.53 -15.76 12.85
C GLY A 197 -6.21 -14.80 14.01
N LYS A 198 -5.10 -14.06 13.92
CA LYS A 198 -4.70 -13.09 14.94
C LYS A 198 -5.72 -11.96 15.02
N THR A 199 -6.03 -11.54 16.25
CA THR A 199 -6.82 -10.33 16.49
C THR A 199 -6.11 -9.12 15.86
N LYS A 200 -6.84 -8.34 15.05
CA LYS A 200 -6.34 -7.07 14.52
C LYS A 200 -6.00 -6.14 15.69
N ALA A 201 -4.72 -5.87 15.89
CA ALA A 201 -4.24 -5.05 17.00
C ALA A 201 -2.92 -4.37 16.62
N PHE A 202 -2.67 -3.22 17.25
CA PHE A 202 -1.34 -2.62 17.25
C PHE A 202 -0.43 -3.37 18.22
N ILE A 203 0.78 -3.68 17.78
CA ILE A 203 1.76 -4.45 18.54
C ILE A 203 2.80 -3.48 19.09
N PRO A 204 2.93 -3.32 20.42
CA PRO A 204 4.03 -2.55 21.01
C PRO A 204 5.38 -3.18 20.65
N VAL A 205 6.35 -2.35 20.28
CA VAL A 205 7.69 -2.79 19.88
C VAL A 205 8.75 -2.33 20.87
N GLU A 206 8.85 -1.02 21.08
CA GLU A 206 9.90 -0.41 21.88
C GLU A 206 9.39 0.89 22.51
N LYS A 207 10.04 1.33 23.58
CA LYS A 207 9.72 2.60 24.25
C LYS A 207 10.97 3.24 24.85
N ASN A 208 10.97 4.56 24.94
CA ASN A 208 11.91 5.35 25.72
C ASN A 208 11.14 6.34 26.60
N GLU A 209 11.84 7.35 27.14
CA GLU A 209 11.24 8.36 28.02
C GLU A 209 10.16 9.23 27.33
N SER A 210 10.26 9.41 26.00
CA SER A 210 9.39 10.31 25.24
C SER A 210 8.36 9.58 24.37
N TYR A 211 8.71 8.40 23.86
CA TYR A 211 7.94 7.70 22.84
C TYR A 211 7.70 6.23 23.17
N GLU A 212 6.54 5.74 22.75
CA GLU A 212 6.23 4.32 22.59
C GLU A 212 5.98 4.05 21.10
N ILE A 213 6.60 3.00 20.56
CA ILE A 213 6.44 2.61 19.16
C ILE A 213 5.53 1.41 19.06
N LEU A 214 4.51 1.53 18.22
CA LEU A 214 3.55 0.49 17.90
C LEU A 214 3.69 0.12 16.43
N LYS A 215 3.44 -1.13 16.06
CA LYS A 215 3.43 -1.57 14.67
C LYS A 215 2.22 -2.41 14.29
N THR A 216 1.98 -2.46 12.99
CA THR A 216 1.16 -3.45 12.29
C THR A 216 2.10 -4.24 11.36
N ASP A 217 1.58 -5.14 10.53
CA ASP A 217 2.40 -5.86 9.56
C ASP A 217 2.91 -4.93 8.43
N HIS A 218 2.24 -3.79 8.21
CA HIS A 218 2.53 -2.87 7.11
C HIS A 218 2.67 -1.41 7.51
N GLY A 219 2.78 -1.08 8.79
CA GLY A 219 3.04 0.30 9.20
C GLY A 219 3.36 0.46 10.67
N VAL A 220 3.84 1.67 11.00
CA VAL A 220 4.43 2.00 12.30
C VAL A 220 3.83 3.32 12.80
N ILE A 221 3.53 3.35 14.10
CA ILE A 221 2.94 4.47 14.82
C ILE A 221 3.87 4.82 15.98
N ALA A 222 4.10 6.11 16.17
CA ALA A 222 4.69 6.64 17.39
C ALA A 222 3.57 7.15 18.30
N LYS A 223 3.76 6.97 19.60
CA LYS A 223 2.89 7.46 20.67
C LYS A 223 3.69 8.33 21.63
N LYS A 224 3.16 9.49 21.98
CA LYS A 224 3.71 10.43 22.96
C LYS A 224 2.61 10.82 23.95
N GLY A 225 2.63 10.23 25.15
CA GLY A 225 1.53 10.33 26.10
C GLY A 225 0.24 9.73 25.52
N ASN A 226 -0.80 10.55 25.38
CA ASN A 226 -2.08 10.17 24.77
C ASN A 226 -2.22 10.59 23.29
N LYS A 227 -1.11 11.02 22.66
CA LYS A 227 -1.06 11.41 21.26
C LYS A 227 -0.42 10.33 20.41
N TYR A 228 -0.92 10.16 19.20
CA TYR A 228 -0.48 9.13 18.25
C TYR A 228 -0.20 9.75 16.89
N LYS A 229 0.76 9.18 16.16
CA LYS A 229 1.17 9.64 14.83
C LYS A 229 1.66 8.46 13.99
N TRP A 230 1.10 8.31 12.79
CA TRP A 230 1.67 7.38 11.80
C TRP A 230 3.00 7.93 11.30
N VAL A 231 4.06 7.14 11.44
CA VAL A 231 5.41 7.50 10.99
C VAL A 231 5.78 6.77 9.72
N PHE A 232 5.20 5.60 9.46
CA PHE A 232 5.45 4.82 8.26
C PHE A 232 4.26 3.96 7.84
N VAL A 233 3.99 3.90 6.54
CA VAL A 233 3.08 2.91 5.95
C VAL A 233 3.74 2.32 4.71
N THR A 234 3.68 1.00 4.54
CA THR A 234 4.20 0.31 3.37
C THR A 234 3.28 0.50 2.18
N ASP A 235 3.86 0.86 1.03
CA ASP A 235 3.14 1.06 -0.21
C ASP A 235 4.05 0.90 -1.43
N MET A 236 3.56 0.20 -2.46
CA MET A 236 4.33 -0.15 -3.66
C MET A 236 4.86 1.08 -4.40
N ASP A 237 4.04 2.12 -4.55
CA ASP A 237 4.37 3.30 -5.35
C ASP A 237 5.33 4.26 -4.62
N ILE A 238 5.39 4.17 -3.29
CA ILE A 238 6.17 5.08 -2.44
C ILE A 238 7.49 4.45 -2.04
N ASN A 239 7.43 3.27 -1.45
CA ASN A 239 8.53 2.68 -0.70
C ASN A 239 8.76 1.20 -1.04
N ALA A 240 8.27 0.76 -2.20
CA ALA A 240 8.44 -0.58 -2.75
C ALA A 240 8.00 -1.68 -1.76
N SER A 241 6.68 -1.83 -1.57
CA SER A 241 6.10 -2.92 -0.77
C SER A 241 6.49 -4.32 -1.27
N PRO A 242 6.33 -5.37 -0.42
CA PRO A 242 6.40 -6.76 -0.87
C PRO A 242 5.49 -7.01 -2.07
N GLN A 243 5.79 -8.07 -2.82
CA GLN A 243 4.97 -8.47 -3.96
C GLN A 243 3.55 -8.89 -3.57
N LYS A 244 3.29 -9.15 -2.27
CA LYS A 244 1.95 -9.47 -1.74
C LYS A 244 1.80 -8.88 -0.35
N LEU A 245 0.73 -8.13 -0.11
CA LEU A 245 0.44 -7.54 1.20
C LEU A 245 -0.14 -8.51 2.24
N ARG A 246 -0.08 -9.82 1.95
CA ARG A 246 -0.29 -10.85 2.98
C ARG A 246 1.00 -11.21 3.73
N TRP A 247 2.16 -10.89 3.14
CA TRP A 247 3.45 -11.05 3.79
C TRP A 247 3.78 -9.78 4.55
N ALA A 248 3.97 -9.89 5.86
CA ALA A 248 4.36 -8.76 6.68
C ALA A 248 5.59 -8.06 6.11
N SER A 249 5.48 -6.76 5.90
CA SER A 249 6.57 -5.96 5.36
C SER A 249 7.42 -5.34 6.46
N ILE A 250 6.90 -5.14 7.67
CA ILE A 250 7.65 -4.58 8.80
C ILE A 250 8.30 -5.71 9.61
N GLU A 251 9.56 -6.01 9.28
CA GLU A 251 10.34 -7.06 9.94
C GLU A 251 10.78 -6.59 11.33
N GLU A 252 11.49 -5.46 11.38
CA GLU A 252 12.10 -4.94 12.60
C GLU A 252 11.92 -3.42 12.69
N VAL A 253 11.76 -2.92 13.92
CA VAL A 253 11.60 -1.50 14.23
C VAL A 253 12.43 -1.21 15.46
N VAL A 254 13.32 -0.22 15.38
CA VAL A 254 14.16 0.23 16.50
C VAL A 254 13.92 1.71 16.76
N LEU A 255 13.73 2.07 18.02
CA LEU A 255 13.64 3.43 18.51
C LEU A 255 15.03 3.90 18.98
N HIS A 256 15.54 4.94 18.34
CA HIS A 256 16.82 5.54 18.69
C HIS A 256 16.67 7.06 18.85
N ASP A 257 16.67 7.52 20.10
CA ASP A 257 16.33 8.91 20.48
C ASP A 257 14.92 9.31 19.99
N ASN A 258 14.83 10.31 19.12
CA ASN A 258 13.63 10.77 18.44
C ASN A 258 13.47 10.20 17.02
N HIS A 259 14.21 9.15 16.67
CA HIS A 259 14.16 8.51 15.36
C HIS A 259 13.65 7.08 15.47
N VAL A 260 12.94 6.65 14.42
CA VAL A 260 12.58 5.24 14.22
C VAL A 260 13.34 4.71 13.01
N ILE A 261 14.04 3.60 13.21
CA ILE A 261 14.68 2.83 12.15
C ILE A 261 13.80 1.63 11.82
N ILE A 262 13.44 1.46 10.56
CA ILE A 262 12.52 0.41 10.10
C ILE A 262 13.22 -0.46 9.06
N LYS A 263 13.30 -1.76 9.34
CA LYS A 263 13.69 -2.77 8.36
C LYS A 263 12.44 -3.30 7.65
N GLN A 264 12.31 -2.97 6.37
CA GLN A 264 11.18 -3.39 5.54
C GLN A 264 11.58 -4.57 4.65
N ALA A 265 10.92 -5.72 4.82
CA ALA A 265 11.08 -6.88 3.96
C ALA A 265 10.48 -6.65 2.56
N LEU A 266 11.12 -7.22 1.53
CA LEU A 266 10.68 -7.15 0.13
C LEU A 266 10.24 -8.51 -0.41
N ALA A 267 9.63 -9.32 0.47
CA ALA A 267 9.27 -10.71 0.17
C ALA A 267 8.60 -10.85 -1.23
N PRO A 268 9.02 -11.85 -2.01
CA PRO A 268 9.89 -12.96 -1.64
C PRO A 268 11.40 -12.66 -1.83
N ASP A 269 11.77 -11.43 -2.23
CA ASP A 269 13.17 -11.04 -2.37
C ASP A 269 13.83 -11.04 -0.98
N PRO A 270 15.00 -11.70 -0.80
CA PRO A 270 15.75 -11.65 0.46
C PRO A 270 16.32 -10.27 0.79
N LYS A 271 16.44 -9.37 -0.19
CA LYS A 271 16.80 -7.97 0.00
C LYS A 271 15.72 -7.24 0.81
N TYR A 272 16.11 -6.12 1.39
CA TYR A 272 15.25 -5.33 2.26
C TYR A 272 15.63 -3.86 2.16
N ASN A 273 14.70 -3.00 2.55
CA ASN A 273 14.94 -1.58 2.71
C ASN A 273 15.17 -1.28 4.19
N ILE A 274 15.98 -0.27 4.47
CA ILE A 274 16.06 0.35 5.80
C ILE A 274 15.61 1.80 5.66
N TYR A 275 14.70 2.22 6.53
CA TYR A 275 14.25 3.60 6.63
C TYR A 275 14.70 4.20 7.95
N VAL A 276 15.07 5.47 7.93
CA VAL A 276 15.30 6.28 9.14
C VAL A 276 14.32 7.44 9.09
N ILE A 277 13.54 7.61 10.15
CA ILE A 277 12.43 8.55 10.21
C ILE A 277 12.52 9.36 11.49
N GLU A 278 12.50 10.68 11.38
CA GLU A 278 12.41 11.57 12.54
C GLU A 278 10.94 11.67 12.97
N ILE A 279 10.66 11.38 14.24
CA ILE A 279 9.29 11.17 14.74
C ILE A 279 8.48 12.48 14.70
N GLU A 280 9.06 13.60 15.12
CA GLU A 280 8.31 14.85 15.34
C GLU A 280 7.85 15.48 14.02
N THR A 281 8.68 15.43 13.00
CA THR A 281 8.42 15.93 11.64
C THR A 281 7.77 14.87 10.76
N GLY A 282 8.11 13.61 10.96
CA GLY A 282 7.70 12.49 10.09
C GLY A 282 8.49 12.42 8.79
N LEU A 283 9.52 13.26 8.59
CA LEU A 283 10.42 13.13 7.45
C LEU A 283 11.18 11.82 7.57
N GLY A 284 11.24 11.07 6.49
CA GLY A 284 12.00 9.83 6.43
C GLY A 284 12.79 9.68 5.15
N GLY A 285 13.83 8.86 5.23
CA GLY A 285 14.67 8.49 4.09
C GLY A 285 14.93 6.99 4.04
N ARG A 286 14.98 6.43 2.83
CA ARG A 286 15.43 5.07 2.57
C ARG A 286 16.94 5.04 2.37
N LEU A 287 17.64 4.28 3.20
CA LEU A 287 19.07 4.11 3.09
C LEU A 287 19.44 3.47 1.75
N LYS A 288 20.52 3.98 1.16
CA LYS A 288 21.18 3.43 -0.02
C LYS A 288 22.06 2.27 0.42
N ILE A 289 21.54 1.06 0.26
CA ILE A 289 22.26 -0.18 0.59
C ILE A 289 22.77 -0.81 -0.70
N ASP A 290 24.08 -0.97 -0.80
CA ASP A 290 24.73 -1.68 -1.89
C ASP A 290 24.84 -3.17 -1.52
N PHE A 291 23.85 -3.95 -1.91
CA PHE A 291 23.90 -5.40 -1.69
C PHE A 291 24.92 -6.10 -2.60
N ASP A 292 25.34 -5.48 -3.70
CA ASP A 292 26.31 -6.07 -4.61
C ASP A 292 27.71 -6.05 -3.98
N PHE A 293 28.03 -5.02 -3.19
CA PHE A 293 29.23 -4.98 -2.33
C PHE A 293 29.39 -6.23 -1.43
N LEU A 294 28.29 -6.76 -0.89
CA LEU A 294 28.30 -7.97 -0.07
C LEU A 294 28.49 -9.23 -0.93
N LEU A 295 27.79 -9.29 -2.07
CA LEU A 295 27.89 -10.41 -2.99
C LEU A 295 29.31 -10.57 -3.56
N GLU A 296 29.96 -9.47 -3.94
CA GLU A 296 31.37 -9.44 -4.39
C GLU A 296 32.34 -9.99 -3.35
N ARG A 297 31.96 -9.98 -2.07
CA ARG A 297 32.73 -10.53 -0.93
C ARG A 297 32.29 -11.93 -0.52
N GLY A 298 31.49 -12.59 -1.36
CA GLY A 298 30.98 -13.95 -1.12
C GLY A 298 29.97 -14.02 0.02
N ILE A 299 29.18 -12.96 0.23
CA ILE A 299 28.14 -12.90 1.24
C ILE A 299 26.79 -12.80 0.57
N GLU A 300 26.06 -13.92 0.57
CA GLU A 300 24.65 -13.93 0.16
C GLU A 300 23.76 -13.53 1.34
N ILE A 301 22.73 -12.71 1.07
CA ILE A 301 21.80 -12.22 2.09
C ILE A 301 21.03 -13.34 2.80
N PRO A 302 20.56 -14.41 2.11
CA PRO A 302 19.93 -15.55 2.77
C PRO A 302 20.83 -16.28 3.78
N ASP A 303 22.16 -16.21 3.61
CA ASP A 303 23.13 -16.89 4.48
C ASP A 303 23.52 -16.08 5.72
N LEU A 304 23.06 -14.83 5.82
CA LEU A 304 23.30 -13.99 6.99
C LEU A 304 22.32 -14.35 8.10
N LYS A 305 22.85 -14.41 9.33
CA LYS A 305 21.99 -14.49 10.53
C LYS A 305 21.16 -13.21 10.67
N PRO A 306 20.02 -13.23 11.39
CA PRO A 306 19.18 -12.05 11.59
C PRO A 306 19.96 -10.79 12.03
N GLU A 307 20.84 -10.92 13.02
CA GLU A 307 21.68 -9.85 13.56
C GLU A 307 22.77 -9.35 12.58
N GLU A 308 23.16 -10.20 11.62
CA GLU A 308 24.08 -9.84 10.55
C GLU A 308 23.34 -9.18 9.37
N ARG A 309 22.03 -9.44 9.19
CA ARG A 309 21.20 -8.73 8.22
C ARG A 309 20.91 -7.31 8.70
N PHE A 310 20.70 -7.12 9.99
CA PHE A 310 20.52 -5.79 10.55
C PHE A 310 20.83 -5.81 12.04
N SER A 311 21.64 -4.87 12.48
CA SER A 311 21.83 -4.56 13.89
C SER A 311 22.20 -3.09 14.04
N ILE A 312 21.96 -2.55 15.24
CA ILE A 312 22.47 -1.25 15.65
C ILE A 312 23.50 -1.47 16.76
N THR A 313 24.74 -1.04 16.52
CA THR A 313 25.85 -1.15 17.49
C THR A 313 26.70 0.11 17.41
N ASP A 314 27.10 0.66 18.56
CA ASP A 314 27.97 1.84 18.63
C ASP A 314 27.48 3.05 17.80
N ASP A 315 26.18 3.36 17.87
CA ASP A 315 25.51 4.41 17.07
C ASP A 315 25.67 4.22 15.54
N MET A 316 25.75 2.96 15.09
CA MET A 316 25.83 2.62 13.66
C MET A 316 24.81 1.54 13.30
N ILE A 317 24.18 1.68 12.14
CA ILE A 317 23.50 0.56 11.49
C ILE A 317 24.57 -0.32 10.83
N VAL A 318 24.52 -1.61 11.09
CA VAL A 318 25.51 -2.58 10.63
C VAL A 318 24.83 -3.69 9.82
N ILE A 319 25.41 -3.99 8.66
CA ILE A 319 24.96 -5.08 7.78
C ILE A 319 26.18 -5.89 7.32
N GLY A 320 26.11 -7.22 7.42
CA GLY A 320 27.14 -8.15 7.00
C GLY A 320 27.85 -8.85 8.17
N LYS A 321 28.79 -9.74 7.84
CA LYS A 321 29.46 -10.61 8.82
C LYS A 321 30.97 -10.40 8.90
N LYS A 322 31.52 -10.58 10.10
CA LYS A 322 32.97 -10.50 10.40
C LYS A 322 33.57 -9.16 9.93
N ARG A 323 34.56 -9.20 9.03
CA ARG A 323 35.28 -8.01 8.50
C ARG A 323 34.56 -7.35 7.31
N ASN A 324 33.56 -8.00 6.74
CA ASN A 324 32.83 -7.54 5.55
C ASN A 324 31.49 -6.94 6.00
N LYS A 325 31.56 -5.78 6.65
CA LYS A 325 30.40 -5.07 7.17
C LYS A 325 30.24 -3.73 6.47
N MET A 326 29.04 -3.44 6.02
CA MET A 326 28.60 -2.07 5.75
C MET A 326 28.22 -1.42 7.08
N LYS A 327 28.60 -0.16 7.25
CA LYS A 327 28.33 0.62 8.45
C LYS A 327 27.77 1.97 8.05
N PHE A 328 26.69 2.37 8.68
CA PHE A 328 26.06 3.66 8.46
C PHE A 328 25.99 4.40 9.80
N PRO A 329 26.82 5.43 10.03
CA PRO A 329 26.80 6.21 11.27
C PRO A 329 25.46 6.92 11.46
N LEU A 330 24.73 6.61 12.53
CA LEU A 330 23.40 7.17 12.77
C LEU A 330 23.47 8.69 12.96
N THR A 331 24.49 9.19 13.65
CA THR A 331 24.72 10.64 13.78
C THR A 331 24.77 11.35 12.41
N GLU A 332 25.51 10.82 11.43
CA GLU A 332 25.61 11.43 10.10
C GLU A 332 24.30 11.28 9.31
N ILE A 333 23.64 10.12 9.39
CA ILE A 333 22.35 9.88 8.74
C ILE A 333 21.28 10.86 9.25
N LYS A 334 21.23 11.08 10.57
CA LYS A 334 20.28 12.01 11.20
C LYS A 334 20.56 13.46 10.77
N GLN A 335 21.82 13.87 10.77
CA GLN A 335 22.22 15.21 10.30
C GLN A 335 21.83 15.42 8.83
N GLU A 336 22.07 14.43 7.97
CA GLU A 336 21.70 14.50 6.56
C GLU A 336 20.18 14.63 6.39
N LEU A 337 19.41 13.87 7.19
CA LEU A 337 17.95 13.98 7.19
C LEU A 337 17.50 15.38 7.62
N GLU A 338 18.13 16.00 8.62
CA GLU A 338 17.85 17.38 9.03
C GLU A 338 18.17 18.44 7.97
N ILE A 339 19.25 18.25 7.21
CA ILE A 339 19.59 19.14 6.09
C ILE A 339 18.47 19.09 5.05
N LEU A 340 17.96 17.90 4.75
CA LEU A 340 16.84 17.69 3.83
C LEU A 340 15.51 18.28 4.37
N ILE A 341 15.35 18.44 5.69
CA ILE A 341 14.23 19.18 6.30
C ILE A 341 14.33 20.67 5.96
N LYS A 342 15.52 21.26 6.08
CA LYS A 342 15.72 22.72 5.95
C LYS A 342 15.74 23.22 4.50
N GLY A 343 16.06 22.34 3.55
CA GLY A 343 16.13 22.66 2.12
C GLY A 343 14.80 22.57 1.36
N ASN A 344 13.74 22.05 1.98
CA ASN A 344 12.37 21.97 1.43
C ASN A 344 11.45 22.94 2.17
#